data_AF-A0A2R5LPE3-F1
#
_entry.id   AF-A0A2R5LPE3-F1
#
_cell.length_a   1.000
_cell.length_b   1.000
_cell.length_c   1.000
_cell.angle_alpha   90.00
_cell.angle_beta   90.00
_cell.angle_gamma   90.00
#
_symmetry.space_group_name_H-M   'P 1'
#
loop_
_entity.id
_entity.type
_entity.pdbx_description
1 polymer ?
#
loop_
_entity_poly.entity_id
_entity_poly.type
_entity_poly.pdbx_seq_one_letter_code
_entity_poly.pdbx_strand_id
1 'polypeptide(L)'
;MLWCHVSAALCFIGLQVLGSAARSSLKEKKSGTCRMENQFYINPDVFNQITCARCYNYMANLAFKNGSRLTYCWPGRLCSYGTSCKSNDTSQCFVPYTNQSDALVHESFRSLIYAERWESCCSAARECCKEMLEDQLNPPQEGLHCPATWDGWTCYRDTPAGKTVQKPCPFHAYYITERPQCI
;
A
#
# COMPACT_ATOMS: atom_id res chain seq x y z
N MET A 1 1.22 -14.04 -18.29
CA MET A 1 0.00 -14.35 -19.07
C MET A 1 -0.99 -15.02 -18.13
N LEU A 2 -1.95 -14.25 -17.60
CA LEU A 2 -3.06 -14.81 -16.83
C LEU A 2 -4.35 -14.30 -17.49
N TRP A 3 -5.15 -15.24 -17.96
CA TRP A 3 -6.36 -15.02 -18.75
C TRP A 3 -7.54 -14.75 -17.82
N CYS A 4 -8.34 -13.73 -18.09
CA CYS A 4 -9.68 -13.57 -17.50
C CYS A 4 -10.68 -14.38 -18.34
N HIS A 5 -11.14 -15.51 -17.82
CA HIS A 5 -12.29 -16.23 -18.38
C HIS A 5 -13.59 -15.70 -17.77
N VAL A 6 -14.55 -15.33 -18.63
CA VAL A 6 -15.95 -15.09 -18.27
C VAL A 6 -16.68 -16.43 -18.42
N SER A 7 -17.43 -16.84 -17.39
CA SER A 7 -18.34 -17.98 -17.46
C SER A 7 -19.75 -17.52 -17.15
N ALA A 8 -20.66 -17.71 -18.10
CA ALA A 8 -22.09 -17.50 -17.95
C ALA A 8 -22.75 -18.82 -17.57
N ALA A 9 -23.61 -18.83 -16.53
CA ALA A 9 -24.73 -19.77 -16.42
C ALA A 9 -25.62 -19.50 -15.19
N LEU A 10 -26.91 -19.33 -15.52
CA LEU A 10 -28.11 -19.88 -14.87
C LEU A 10 -28.80 -19.14 -13.72
N CYS A 11 -30.08 -18.90 -14.01
CA CYS A 11 -31.14 -18.30 -13.24
C CYS A 11 -31.65 -19.29 -12.18
N PHE A 12 -31.75 -18.86 -10.92
CA PHE A 12 -32.54 -19.55 -9.88
C PHE A 12 -33.43 -18.54 -9.16
N ILE A 13 -34.72 -18.86 -9.14
CA ILE A 13 -35.79 -18.19 -8.41
C ILE A 13 -35.65 -18.55 -6.93
N GLY A 14 -35.69 -17.55 -6.04
CA GLY A 14 -35.75 -17.78 -4.60
C GLY A 14 -35.81 -16.49 -3.78
N LEU A 15 -36.99 -16.19 -3.24
CA LEU A 15 -37.28 -15.17 -2.22
C LEU A 15 -36.28 -15.24 -1.06
N GLN A 16 -35.68 -14.10 -0.64
CA GLN A 16 -35.55 -13.66 0.76
C GLN A 16 -35.25 -12.15 0.82
N VAL A 17 -36.23 -11.36 1.30
CA VAL A 17 -36.01 -9.99 1.75
C VAL A 17 -35.62 -10.06 3.22
N LEU A 18 -34.34 -9.86 3.53
CA LEU A 18 -33.86 -9.39 4.83
C LEU A 18 -32.61 -8.55 4.55
N GLY A 19 -32.68 -7.27 4.88
CA GLY A 19 -31.65 -6.27 4.58
C GLY A 19 -30.28 -6.69 5.11
N SER A 20 -29.36 -6.95 4.19
CA SER A 20 -27.95 -7.04 4.49
C SER A 20 -27.42 -5.62 4.70
N ALA A 21 -27.00 -5.30 5.91
CA ALA A 21 -26.06 -4.21 6.11
C ALA A 21 -24.89 -4.49 5.16
N ALA A 22 -24.76 -3.68 4.11
CA ALA A 22 -23.80 -3.91 3.04
C ALA A 22 -22.40 -3.91 3.66
N ARG A 23 -21.83 -5.11 3.85
CA ARG A 23 -20.42 -5.28 4.17
C ARG A 23 -19.67 -4.88 2.91
N SER A 24 -19.43 -3.58 2.75
CA SER A 24 -18.84 -3.05 1.54
C SER A 24 -17.49 -3.72 1.30
N SER A 25 -17.31 -4.30 0.12
CA SER A 25 -16.07 -4.95 -0.25
C SER A 25 -14.96 -3.90 -0.32
N LEU A 26 -13.79 -4.18 0.27
CA LEU A 26 -12.60 -3.33 0.09
C LEU A 26 -12.19 -3.21 -1.37
N LYS A 27 -12.72 -4.05 -2.28
CA LYS A 27 -12.43 -4.00 -3.72
C LYS A 27 -13.29 -3.00 -4.49
N GLU A 28 -14.28 -2.39 -3.86
CA GLU A 28 -15.17 -1.42 -4.50
C GLU A 28 -14.60 0.00 -4.37
N LYS A 29 -14.51 0.74 -5.49
CA LYS A 29 -14.04 2.13 -5.48
C LYS A 29 -15.08 3.01 -4.77
N LYS A 30 -14.68 3.66 -3.68
CA LYS A 30 -15.49 4.65 -2.98
C LYS A 30 -14.84 6.03 -3.08
N SER A 31 -15.67 7.08 -3.14
CA SER A 31 -15.16 8.45 -3.06
C SER A 31 -14.39 8.65 -1.76
N GLY A 32 -13.26 9.36 -1.83
CA GLY A 32 -12.41 9.61 -0.67
C GLY A 32 -11.48 8.46 -0.30
N THR A 33 -11.31 7.45 -1.16
CA THR A 33 -10.42 6.31 -0.89
C THR A 33 -9.26 6.22 -1.88
N CYS A 34 -8.17 5.60 -1.43
CA CYS A 34 -6.94 5.40 -2.19
C CYS A 34 -6.74 3.90 -2.46
N ARG A 35 -6.22 3.57 -3.64
CA ARG A 35 -6.11 2.20 -4.13
C ARG A 35 -4.70 1.65 -4.01
N MET A 36 -4.59 0.49 -3.37
CA MET A 36 -3.33 -0.27 -3.26
C MET A 36 -3.20 -1.34 -4.36
N GLU A 37 -2.03 -1.96 -4.45
CA GLU A 37 -1.70 -2.95 -5.48
C GLU A 37 -2.54 -4.24 -5.39
N ASN A 38 -3.01 -4.57 -4.19
CA ASN A 38 -3.97 -5.65 -3.95
C ASN A 38 -5.43 -5.29 -4.32
N GLN A 39 -5.62 -4.14 -4.97
CA GLN A 39 -6.91 -3.59 -5.42
C GLN A 39 -7.86 -3.18 -4.29
N PHE A 40 -7.35 -3.02 -3.07
CA PHE A 40 -8.14 -2.49 -1.97
C PHE A 40 -8.20 -0.98 -2.02
N TYR A 41 -9.40 -0.44 -1.80
CA TYR A 41 -9.72 0.96 -1.63
C TYR A 41 -9.85 1.26 -0.14
N ILE A 42 -9.00 2.13 0.36
CA ILE A 42 -8.83 2.38 1.79
C ILE A 42 -8.79 3.89 2.05
N ASN A 43 -9.32 4.33 3.19
CA ASN A 43 -9.25 5.73 3.61
C ASN A 43 -7.78 6.22 3.75
N PRO A 44 -7.49 7.50 3.52
CA PRO A 44 -6.12 8.01 3.46
C PRO A 44 -5.26 7.73 4.69
N ASP A 45 -5.80 7.89 5.91
CA ASP A 45 -5.04 7.65 7.14
C ASP A 45 -4.58 6.19 7.26
N VAL A 46 -5.50 5.26 6.99
CA VAL A 46 -5.21 3.82 7.02
C VAL A 46 -4.31 3.44 5.84
N PHE A 47 -4.50 4.05 4.67
CA PHE A 47 -3.62 3.86 3.52
C PHE A 47 -2.18 4.26 3.86
N ASN A 48 -1.97 5.42 4.49
CA ASN A 48 -0.64 5.90 4.88
C ASN A 48 0.02 4.96 5.89
N GLN A 49 -0.73 4.50 6.90
CA GLN A 49 -0.24 3.52 7.88
C GLN A 49 0.21 2.22 7.19
N ILE A 50 -0.66 1.64 6.35
CA ILE A 50 -0.38 0.36 5.67
C ILE A 50 0.83 0.50 4.75
N THR A 51 0.83 1.52 3.90
CA THR A 51 1.89 1.73 2.91
C THR A 51 3.23 2.02 3.58
N CYS A 52 3.27 2.83 4.63
CA CYS A 52 4.51 3.12 5.34
C CYS A 52 5.08 1.89 6.08
N ALA A 53 4.22 1.07 6.68
CA ALA A 53 4.63 -0.22 7.25
C ALA A 53 5.16 -1.19 6.17
N ARG A 54 4.57 -1.18 4.98
CA ARG A 54 5.04 -2.00 3.85
C ARG A 54 6.35 -1.51 3.27
N CYS A 55 6.55 -0.19 3.16
CA CYS A 55 7.82 0.42 2.80
C CYS A 55 8.94 -0.09 3.70
N TYR A 56 8.71 -0.15 5.02
CA TYR A 56 9.66 -0.75 5.97
C TYR A 56 9.91 -2.23 5.66
N ASN A 57 8.84 -2.99 5.41
CA ASN A 57 8.94 -4.42 5.11
C ASN A 57 9.73 -4.72 3.83
N TYR A 58 9.70 -3.84 2.83
CA TYR A 58 10.43 -4.02 1.58
C TYR A 58 11.93 -3.72 1.67
N MET A 59 12.36 -3.04 2.74
CA MET A 59 13.77 -2.77 2.96
C MET A 59 14.56 -4.09 3.10
N ALA A 60 15.75 -4.11 2.49
CA ALA A 60 16.67 -5.24 2.62
C ALA A 60 17.16 -5.42 4.07
N ASN A 61 17.43 -6.67 4.48
CA ASN A 61 17.93 -6.99 5.84
C ASN A 61 19.15 -6.16 6.24
N LEU A 62 20.02 -5.88 5.28
CA LEU A 62 21.23 -5.09 5.48
C LEU A 62 20.97 -3.63 5.87
N ALA A 63 19.73 -3.13 5.80
CA ALA A 63 19.35 -1.78 6.18
C ALA A 63 19.20 -1.60 7.70
N PHE A 64 19.10 -2.70 8.44
CA PHE A 64 18.80 -2.72 9.86
C PHE A 64 20.05 -3.01 10.68
N LYS A 65 20.06 -2.52 11.93
CA LYS A 65 21.03 -2.98 12.94
C LYS A 65 20.78 -4.47 13.22
N ASN A 66 21.79 -5.15 13.75
CA ASN A 66 21.65 -6.57 14.03
C ASN A 66 20.54 -6.81 15.06
N GLY A 67 19.56 -7.67 14.72
CA GLY A 67 18.43 -8.00 15.58
C GLY A 67 17.38 -6.90 15.79
N SER A 68 17.49 -5.74 15.12
CA SER A 68 16.54 -4.63 15.31
C SER A 68 15.38 -4.61 14.31
N ARG A 69 15.42 -5.43 13.25
CA ARG A 69 14.39 -5.45 12.21
C ARG A 69 13.03 -5.84 12.81
N LEU A 70 12.07 -4.93 12.70
CA LEU A 70 10.70 -5.15 13.14
C LEU A 70 9.95 -6.07 12.17
N THR A 71 9.01 -6.84 12.69
CA THR A 71 8.12 -7.71 11.92
C THR A 71 6.93 -6.89 11.41
N TYR A 72 6.68 -6.92 10.10
CA TYR A 72 5.45 -6.39 9.53
C TYR A 72 4.24 -7.25 9.90
N CYS A 73 3.23 -6.61 10.48
CA CYS A 73 1.97 -7.22 10.85
C CYS A 73 0.83 -6.52 10.10
N TRP A 74 0.03 -7.30 9.37
CA TRP A 74 -1.18 -6.79 8.72
C TRP A 74 -2.18 -6.23 9.75
N PRO A 75 -2.88 -5.11 9.48
CA PRO A 75 -2.84 -4.36 8.22
C PRO A 75 -1.66 -3.39 8.07
N GLY A 76 -1.07 -2.87 9.14
CA GLY A 76 -0.02 -1.85 9.02
C GLY A 76 0.66 -1.53 10.34
N ARG A 77 1.09 -2.55 11.07
CA ARG A 77 1.88 -2.41 12.31
C ARG A 77 3.28 -2.99 12.09
N LEU A 78 4.25 -2.44 12.80
CA LEU A 78 5.61 -2.97 12.88
C LEU A 78 5.84 -3.41 14.32
N CYS A 79 6.04 -4.69 14.58
CA CYS A 79 6.19 -5.19 15.95
C CYS A 79 7.56 -5.82 16.18
N SER A 80 8.08 -5.75 17.40
CA SER A 80 9.38 -6.34 17.75
C SER A 80 9.42 -7.86 17.54
N TYR A 81 8.28 -8.54 17.73
CA TYR A 81 8.16 -9.98 17.56
C TYR A 81 6.93 -10.36 16.73
N GLY A 82 7.03 -11.43 15.95
CA GLY A 82 5.91 -11.93 15.14
C GLY A 82 4.73 -12.47 15.97
N THR A 83 4.98 -12.93 17.20
CA THR A 83 3.92 -13.30 18.15
C THR A 83 3.03 -12.12 18.51
N SER A 84 3.59 -10.91 18.57
CA SER A 84 2.86 -9.66 18.83
C SER A 84 1.88 -9.31 17.71
N CYS A 85 2.06 -9.80 16.49
CA CYS A 85 1.09 -9.60 15.40
C CYS A 85 -0.29 -10.20 15.72
N LYS A 86 -0.33 -11.28 16.50
CA LYS A 86 -1.56 -12.01 16.88
C LYS A 86 -2.03 -11.67 18.30
N SER A 87 -1.25 -10.89 19.04
CA SER A 87 -1.57 -10.51 20.41
C SER A 87 -2.57 -9.36 20.44
N ASN A 88 -3.44 -9.37 21.46
CA ASN A 88 -4.21 -8.20 21.84
C ASN A 88 -3.34 -7.14 22.52
N ASP A 89 -2.20 -7.56 23.11
CA ASP A 89 -1.18 -6.63 23.61
C ASP A 89 -0.38 -6.08 22.42
N THR A 90 -0.54 -4.77 22.21
CA THR A 90 0.09 -4.01 21.13
C THR A 90 1.20 -3.09 21.62
N SER A 91 1.59 -3.20 22.90
CA SER A 91 2.65 -2.38 23.51
C SER A 91 4.01 -2.45 22.79
N GLN A 92 4.25 -3.56 22.09
CA GLN A 92 5.48 -3.82 21.31
C GLN A 92 5.27 -3.62 19.80
N CYS A 93 4.21 -2.91 19.42
CA CYS A 93 3.85 -2.63 18.04
C CYS A 93 3.81 -1.12 17.80
N PHE A 94 4.38 -0.72 16.68
CA PHE A 94 4.48 0.66 16.24
C PHE A 94 3.57 0.87 15.03
N VAL A 95 2.92 2.03 15.01
CA VAL A 95 2.11 2.47 13.87
C VAL A 95 2.92 3.52 13.13
N PRO A 96 3.64 3.14 12.08
CA PRO A 96 4.41 4.10 11.30
C PRO A 96 3.47 5.12 10.66
N TYR A 97 3.97 6.34 10.44
CA TYR A 97 3.21 7.57 10.15
C TYR A 97 2.74 8.35 11.39
N THR A 98 3.25 8.02 12.58
CA THR A 98 3.02 8.82 13.80
C THR A 98 4.35 9.26 14.39
N ASN A 99 4.51 10.56 14.67
CA ASN A 99 5.80 11.16 15.09
C ASN A 99 6.55 10.36 16.18
N GLN A 100 5.83 9.78 17.16
CA GLN A 100 6.45 9.00 18.23
C GLN A 100 6.84 7.58 17.79
N SER A 101 5.98 6.89 17.03
CA SER A 101 6.29 5.54 16.53
C SER A 101 7.42 5.59 15.50
N ASP A 102 7.45 6.66 14.70
CA ASP A 102 8.46 6.85 13.67
C ASP A 102 9.85 6.97 14.29
N ALA A 103 10.02 7.69 15.40
CA ALA A 103 11.32 7.77 16.10
C ALA A 103 11.88 6.38 16.49
N LEU A 104 11.03 5.47 16.97
CA LEU A 104 11.45 4.10 17.35
C LEU A 104 11.72 3.23 16.12
N VAL A 105 10.96 3.41 15.05
CA VAL A 105 11.23 2.75 13.77
C VAL A 105 12.57 3.22 13.19
N HIS A 106 12.88 4.52 13.30
CA HIS A 106 14.17 5.11 12.89
C HIS A 106 15.35 4.44 13.57
N GLU A 107 15.24 4.17 14.87
CA GLU A 107 16.30 3.54 15.65
C GLU A 107 16.64 2.12 15.17
N SER A 108 15.72 1.45 14.46
CA SER A 108 15.98 0.13 13.89
C SER A 108 16.96 0.14 12.71
N PHE A 109 17.08 1.27 11.99
CA PHE A 109 17.97 1.37 10.83
C PHE A 109 19.43 1.52 11.25
N ARG A 110 20.34 0.96 10.44
CA ARG A 110 21.79 1.04 10.69
C ARG A 110 22.42 2.40 10.36
N SER A 111 21.77 3.19 9.52
CA SER A 111 22.26 4.50 9.08
C SER A 111 21.11 5.37 8.58
N LEU A 112 21.30 6.69 8.63
CA LEU A 112 20.33 7.69 8.20
C LEU A 112 19.85 7.49 6.76
N ILE A 113 20.75 7.14 5.83
CA ILE A 113 20.39 6.90 4.41
C ILE A 113 19.28 5.82 4.26
N TYR A 114 19.24 4.79 5.12
CA TYR A 114 18.17 3.79 5.03
C TYR A 114 16.85 4.31 5.61
N ALA A 115 16.92 5.10 6.68
CA ALA A 115 15.76 5.75 7.26
C ALA A 115 15.15 6.76 6.27
N GLU A 116 15.97 7.59 5.62
CA GLU A 116 15.54 8.55 4.59
C GLU A 116 14.87 7.86 3.40
N ARG A 117 15.38 6.70 2.97
CA ARG A 117 14.73 5.89 1.91
C ARG A 117 13.35 5.38 2.35
N TRP A 118 13.25 4.91 3.58
CA TRP A 118 11.96 4.48 4.12
C TRP A 118 10.96 5.64 4.21
N GLU A 119 11.36 6.79 4.76
CA GLU A 119 10.55 8.02 4.80
C GLU A 119 10.14 8.48 3.39
N SER A 120 11.07 8.47 2.44
CA SER A 120 10.81 8.80 1.03
C SER A 120 9.74 7.88 0.45
N CYS A 121 9.77 6.58 0.74
CA CYS A 121 8.75 5.64 0.31
C CYS A 121 7.38 5.96 0.93
N CYS A 122 7.33 6.24 2.23
CA CYS A 122 6.10 6.63 2.93
C CYS A 122 5.51 7.92 2.35
N SER A 123 6.35 8.93 2.11
CA SER A 123 5.92 10.20 1.52
C SER A 123 5.42 10.01 0.09
N ALA A 124 6.10 9.20 -0.73
CA ALA A 124 5.67 8.93 -2.10
C ALA A 124 4.30 8.22 -2.15
N ALA A 125 4.04 7.29 -1.22
CA ALA A 125 2.73 6.65 -1.10
C ALA A 125 1.64 7.67 -0.72
N ARG A 126 1.92 8.55 0.26
CA ARG A 126 0.98 9.60 0.68
C ARG A 126 0.64 10.56 -0.46
N GLU A 127 1.64 11.04 -1.18
CA GLU A 127 1.42 11.90 -2.35
C GLU A 127 0.62 11.16 -3.43
N CYS A 128 0.87 9.87 -3.63
CA CYS A 128 0.08 9.06 -4.54
C CYS A 128 -1.41 9.02 -4.16
N CYS A 129 -1.70 8.82 -2.87
CA CYS A 129 -3.07 8.86 -2.37
C CYS A 129 -3.70 10.25 -2.58
N LYS A 130 -2.97 11.33 -2.34
CA LYS A 130 -3.43 12.69 -2.63
C LYS A 130 -3.76 12.88 -4.11
N GLU A 131 -2.88 12.45 -5.02
CA GLU A 131 -3.13 12.49 -6.47
C GLU A 131 -4.40 11.71 -6.85
N MET A 132 -4.62 10.53 -6.27
CA MET A 132 -5.85 9.74 -6.52
C MET A 132 -7.12 10.45 -6.07
N LEU A 133 -7.05 11.21 -4.97
CA LEU A 133 -8.19 11.94 -4.43
C LEU A 133 -8.48 13.19 -5.28
N GLU A 134 -7.44 13.87 -5.73
CA GLU A 134 -7.56 14.99 -6.67
C GLU A 134 -8.15 14.52 -8.00
N ASP A 135 -7.69 13.39 -8.53
CA ASP A 135 -8.21 12.79 -9.77
C ASP A 135 -9.70 12.40 -9.67
N GLN A 136 -10.20 12.08 -8.46
CA GLN A 136 -11.63 11.80 -8.24
C GLN A 136 -12.53 13.03 -8.39
N LEU A 137 -11.97 14.24 -8.35
CA LEU A 137 -12.71 15.48 -8.57
C LEU A 137 -12.85 15.82 -10.06
N ASN A 138 -12.05 15.20 -10.92
CA ASN A 138 -12.11 15.41 -12.36
C ASN A 138 -13.29 14.66 -12.98
N PRO A 139 -13.83 15.12 -14.13
CA PRO A 139 -14.83 14.37 -14.88
C PRO A 139 -14.34 12.95 -15.20
N PRO A 140 -15.25 11.94 -15.18
CA PRO A 140 -14.88 10.58 -15.53
C PRO A 140 -14.21 10.52 -16.91
N GLN A 141 -13.04 9.88 -16.98
CA GLN A 141 -12.36 9.67 -18.26
C GLN A 141 -13.16 8.71 -19.14
N GLU A 142 -13.32 9.03 -20.43
CA GLU A 142 -14.08 8.22 -21.37
C GLU A 142 -13.33 6.96 -21.80
N GLY A 143 -13.99 5.80 -21.72
CA GLY A 143 -13.44 4.52 -22.17
C GLY A 143 -12.88 3.66 -21.04
N LEU A 144 -12.26 2.53 -21.41
CA LEU A 144 -11.71 1.56 -20.47
C LEU A 144 -10.36 2.04 -19.95
N HIS A 145 -10.19 2.05 -18.62
CA HIS A 145 -8.96 2.47 -17.95
C HIS A 145 -8.57 1.48 -16.85
N CYS A 146 -7.27 1.35 -16.62
CA CYS A 146 -6.73 0.85 -15.37
C CYS A 146 -6.81 1.97 -14.33
N PRO A 147 -7.44 1.74 -13.16
CA PRO A 147 -7.53 2.76 -12.13
C PRO A 147 -6.17 3.07 -11.52
N ALA A 148 -5.99 4.32 -11.10
CA ALA A 148 -4.84 4.81 -10.38
C ALA A 148 -4.54 3.91 -9.18
N THR A 149 -3.26 3.59 -8.96
CA THR A 149 -2.84 2.65 -7.92
C THR A 149 -1.45 3.00 -7.41
N TRP A 150 -1.26 2.80 -6.11
CA TRP A 150 0.07 2.62 -5.54
C TRP A 150 0.45 1.16 -5.71
N ASP A 151 1.58 0.89 -6.36
CA ASP A 151 2.01 -0.49 -6.64
C ASP A 151 2.89 -1.09 -5.52
N GLY A 152 3.23 -0.29 -4.50
CA GLY A 152 4.20 -0.62 -3.47
C GLY A 152 5.48 0.22 -3.53
N TRP A 153 5.76 0.86 -4.66
CA TRP A 153 6.96 1.67 -4.90
C TRP A 153 6.66 2.98 -5.61
N THR A 154 5.75 2.94 -6.58
CA THR A 154 5.50 3.99 -7.55
C THR A 154 3.99 4.21 -7.69
N CYS A 155 3.62 5.49 -7.84
CA CYS A 155 2.26 5.86 -8.14
C CYS A 155 1.97 5.70 -9.63
N TYR A 156 0.86 5.06 -9.98
CA TYR A 156 0.30 5.07 -11.33
C TYR A 156 -1.03 5.80 -11.32
N ARG A 157 -1.24 6.65 -12.31
CA ARG A 157 -2.52 7.35 -12.53
C ARG A 157 -3.47 6.48 -13.33
N ASP A 158 -4.71 6.92 -13.46
CA ASP A 158 -5.67 6.35 -14.40
C ASP A 158 -5.01 6.27 -15.79
N THR A 159 -4.99 5.07 -16.35
CA THR A 159 -4.25 4.76 -17.59
C THR A 159 -5.18 4.07 -18.58
N PRO A 160 -5.30 4.54 -19.83
CA PRO A 160 -6.16 3.89 -20.83
C PRO A 160 -5.78 2.42 -21.06
N ALA A 161 -6.79 1.57 -21.24
CA ALA A 161 -6.59 0.15 -21.49
C ALA A 161 -5.74 -0.08 -22.76
N GLY A 162 -4.82 -1.05 -22.68
CA GLY A 162 -3.90 -1.36 -23.78
C GLY A 162 -2.71 -0.41 -23.92
N LYS A 163 -2.55 0.58 -23.02
CA LYS A 163 -1.35 1.42 -22.96
C LYS A 163 -0.35 0.86 -21.96
N THR A 164 0.94 1.04 -22.27
CA THR A 164 2.04 0.76 -21.35
C THR A 164 2.57 2.07 -20.79
N VAL A 165 2.67 2.16 -19.47
CA VAL A 165 3.26 3.30 -18.77
C VAL A 165 4.62 2.87 -18.22
N GLN A 166 5.64 3.66 -18.53
CA GLN A 166 6.98 3.47 -17.98
C GLN A 166 7.29 4.64 -17.04
N LYS A 167 7.86 4.34 -15.87
CA LYS A 167 8.34 5.32 -14.91
C LYS A 167 9.76 4.96 -14.47
N PRO A 168 10.62 5.95 -14.21
CA PRO A 168 11.90 5.68 -13.58
C PRO A 168 11.66 5.10 -12.18
N CYS A 169 12.57 4.24 -11.73
CA CYS A 169 12.53 3.76 -10.35
C CYS A 169 12.69 4.95 -9.39
N PRO A 170 11.90 5.02 -8.31
CA PRO A 170 11.99 6.11 -7.36
C PRO A 170 13.25 5.99 -6.50
N PHE A 171 13.66 7.09 -5.86
CA PHE A 171 14.85 7.15 -5.01
C PHE A 171 14.90 6.01 -3.98
N HIS A 172 13.78 5.74 -3.30
CA HIS A 172 13.66 4.70 -2.27
C HIS A 172 13.73 3.27 -2.79
N ALA A 173 13.59 3.03 -4.10
CA ALA A 173 13.73 1.69 -4.69
C ALA A 173 15.19 1.28 -4.91
N TYR A 174 16.15 2.19 -4.76
CA TYR A 174 17.57 1.87 -4.99
C TYR A 174 18.22 1.21 -3.77
N TYR A 175 18.83 0.04 -3.97
CA TYR A 175 19.64 -0.60 -2.94
C TYR A 175 21.07 -0.80 -3.45
N ILE A 176 22.02 -0.07 -2.85
CA ILE A 176 23.49 -0.24 -2.90
C ILE A 176 24.17 -0.12 -4.28
N THR A 177 23.50 -0.28 -5.42
CA THR A 177 24.16 -0.29 -6.73
C THR A 177 24.11 1.07 -7.44
N GLU A 178 25.21 1.41 -8.13
CA GLU A 178 25.34 2.56 -9.03
C GLU A 178 24.32 2.56 -10.19
N ARG A 179 23.60 1.45 -10.40
CA ARG A 179 22.49 1.35 -11.34
C ARG A 179 21.16 1.07 -10.64
N PRO A 180 20.14 1.88 -10.94
CA PRO A 180 18.74 1.60 -10.71
C PRO A 180 18.28 0.18 -11.07
N GLN A 181 17.91 -0.65 -10.09
CA GLN A 181 17.07 -1.83 -10.34
C GLN A 181 15.80 -1.75 -9.52
N CYS A 182 14.66 -1.62 -10.20
CA CYS A 182 13.37 -1.96 -9.63
C CYS A 182 13.34 -3.50 -9.54
N ILE A 183 13.39 -4.06 -8.34
CA ILE A 183 13.25 -5.51 -8.12
C ILE A 183 11.77 -5.84 -7.95
#